data_AF-A0A7C5TFS2-F1
#
_entry.id   AF-A0A7C5TFS2-F1
#
_cell.length_a   1.000
_cell.length_b   1.000
_cell.length_c   1.000
_cell.angle_alpha   90.00
_cell.angle_beta   90.00
_cell.angle_gamma   90.00
#
_symmetry.space_group_name_H-M   'P 1'
#
loop_
_entity.id
_entity.type
_entity.pdbx_description
1 polymer ?
#
loop_
_entity_poly.entity_id
_entity_poly.type
_entity_poly.pdbx_seq_one_letter_code
_entity_poly.pdbx_strand_id
1 'polypeptide(L)'
;MKGEQLIVVETLRVRAVPEGSCDQLLDFLKLYRDAVQLVVNELWNLNNKLSKKKLHEAFYDKLRRLGFRAHHVKEIYMHAQSIVESARADSGRKPVLRRLSAKMDRYDYKLDLDTITLTLKLHRNYEIKLKLLTSREN
;
A
#
# COMPACT_ATOMS: atom_id res chain seq x y z
N MET A 1 31.32 11.55 19.75
CA MET A 1 30.72 11.54 18.41
C MET A 1 30.16 10.15 18.18
N LYS A 2 28.83 9.96 18.22
CA LYS A 2 28.21 8.67 17.87
C LYS A 2 28.16 8.60 16.36
N GLY A 3 28.85 7.61 15.78
CA GLY A 3 28.83 7.38 14.34
C GLY A 3 27.40 7.16 13.86
N GLU A 4 26.98 7.94 12.87
CA GLU A 4 25.76 7.70 12.13
C GLU A 4 25.90 6.34 11.44
N GLN A 5 25.22 5.33 11.98
CA GLN A 5 25.11 4.03 11.32
C GLN A 5 24.30 4.27 10.04
N LEU A 6 24.98 4.20 8.89
CA LEU A 6 24.34 4.21 7.58
C LEU A 6 23.37 3.04 7.54
N ILE A 7 22.08 3.30 7.67
CA ILE A 7 21.03 2.31 7.42
C ILE A 7 21.01 2.11 5.90
N VAL A 8 21.67 1.06 5.43
CA VAL A 8 21.54 0.63 4.04
C VAL A 8 20.10 0.14 3.85
N VAL A 9 19.28 0.94 3.19
CA VAL A 9 17.95 0.51 2.73
C VAL A 9 18.10 0.00 1.30
N GLU A 10 18.40 -1.29 1.15
CA GLU A 10 18.39 -1.91 -0.17
C GLU A 10 16.94 -2.10 -0.63
N THR A 11 16.55 -1.38 -1.67
CA THR A 11 15.23 -1.51 -2.29
C THR A 11 15.36 -2.35 -3.56
N LEU A 12 14.78 -3.56 -3.54
CA LEU A 12 14.69 -4.41 -4.73
C LEU A 12 13.47 -4.05 -5.56
N ARG A 13 13.68 -3.74 -6.85
CA ARG A 13 12.60 -3.57 -7.84
C ARG A 13 12.59 -4.75 -8.80
N VAL A 14 11.53 -5.55 -8.73
CA VAL A 14 11.34 -6.74 -9.57
C VAL A 14 10.08 -6.65 -10.40
N ARG A 15 10.08 -7.32 -11.55
CA ARG A 15 8.85 -7.63 -12.29
C ARG A 15 8.33 -8.98 -11.81
N ALA A 16 7.03 -9.19 -11.88
CA ALA A 16 6.43 -10.46 -11.51
C ALA A 16 5.24 -10.77 -12.41
N VAL A 17 4.94 -12.05 -12.56
CA VAL A 17 3.81 -12.55 -13.35
C VAL A 17 2.87 -13.35 -12.45
N PRO A 18 1.56 -13.11 -12.47
CA PRO A 18 0.60 -13.91 -11.71
C PRO A 18 0.59 -15.38 -12.13
N GLU A 19 0.56 -16.28 -11.16
CA GLU A 19 0.27 -17.69 -11.38
C GLU A 19 -1.25 -17.87 -11.55
N GLY A 20 -1.77 -17.55 -12.74
CA GLY A 20 -3.20 -17.65 -13.06
C GLY A 20 -3.83 -16.31 -13.46
N SER A 21 -5.15 -16.18 -13.24
CA SER A 21 -5.87 -14.93 -13.54
C SER A 21 -5.34 -13.76 -12.70
N CYS A 22 -5.24 -12.60 -13.32
CA CYS A 22 -4.86 -11.35 -12.65
C CYS A 22 -6.07 -10.52 -12.18
N ASP A 23 -7.31 -10.99 -12.40
CA ASP A 23 -8.52 -10.20 -12.15
C ASP A 23 -8.65 -9.79 -10.69
N GLN A 24 -8.42 -10.71 -9.77
CA GLN A 24 -8.48 -10.44 -8.33
C GLN A 24 -7.41 -9.43 -7.88
N LEU A 25 -6.22 -9.49 -8.48
CA LEU A 25 -5.15 -8.52 -8.21
C LEU A 25 -5.55 -7.15 -8.76
N LEU A 26 -6.08 -7.10 -9.98
CA LEU A 26 -6.52 -5.85 -10.60
C LEU A 26 -7.65 -5.20 -9.80
N ASP A 27 -8.64 -5.98 -9.37
CA ASP A 27 -9.76 -5.53 -8.53
C ASP A 27 -9.26 -5.04 -7.17
N PHE A 28 -8.33 -5.77 -6.55
CA PHE A 28 -7.69 -5.31 -5.31
C PHE A 28 -6.98 -3.97 -5.49
N LEU A 29 -6.20 -3.80 -6.56
CA LEU A 29 -5.46 -2.57 -6.81
C LEU A 29 -6.39 -1.38 -7.09
N LYS A 30 -7.48 -1.60 -7.83
CA LYS A 30 -8.52 -0.58 -8.05
C LYS A 30 -9.18 -0.19 -6.73
N LEU A 31 -9.64 -1.18 -5.96
CA LEU A 31 -10.26 -0.96 -4.66
C LEU A 31 -9.31 -0.23 -3.70
N TYR A 32 -8.03 -0.61 -3.66
CA TYR A 32 -7.01 0.03 -2.83
C TYR A 32 -6.80 1.49 -3.24
N ARG A 33 -6.62 1.78 -4.54
CA ARG A 33 -6.51 3.16 -5.04
C ARG A 33 -7.72 3.99 -4.62
N ASP A 34 -8.93 3.47 -4.82
CA ASP A 34 -10.17 4.19 -4.54
C ASP A 34 -10.35 4.44 -3.03
N ALA A 35 -9.96 3.47 -2.20
CA ALA A 35 -9.94 3.61 -0.75
C ALA A 35 -8.92 4.67 -0.27
N VAL A 36 -7.70 4.68 -0.82
CA VAL A 36 -6.73 5.73 -0.51
C VAL A 36 -7.26 7.09 -0.98
N GLN A 37 -7.86 7.18 -2.16
CA GLN A 37 -8.43 8.43 -2.68
C GLN A 37 -9.57 8.95 -1.79
N LEU A 38 -10.42 8.05 -1.28
CA LEU A 38 -11.47 8.38 -0.33
C LEU A 38 -10.87 9.01 0.94
N VAL A 39 -9.85 8.38 1.54
CA VAL A 39 -9.20 8.92 2.74
C VAL A 39 -8.48 10.24 2.43
N VAL A 40 -7.81 10.36 1.28
CA VAL A 40 -7.19 11.62 0.82
C VAL A 40 -8.23 12.74 0.73
N ASN A 41 -9.41 12.47 0.16
CA ASN A 41 -10.47 13.46 0.03
C ASN A 41 -10.96 13.96 1.40
N GLU A 42 -11.14 13.04 2.36
CA GLU A 42 -11.58 13.39 3.71
C GLU A 42 -10.49 14.16 4.48
N LEU A 43 -9.25 13.67 4.45
CA LEU A 43 -8.11 14.33 5.10
C LEU A 43 -7.78 15.69 4.49
N TRP A 44 -7.96 15.86 3.17
CA TRP A 44 -7.69 17.15 2.52
C TRP A 44 -8.58 18.27 3.06
N ASN A 45 -9.81 17.94 3.46
CA ASN A 45 -10.75 18.90 4.04
C ASN A 45 -10.47 19.17 5.53
N LEU A 46 -9.64 18.35 6.18
CA LEU A 46 -9.18 18.54 7.55
C LEU A 46 -7.85 19.31 7.51
N ASN A 47 -7.85 20.58 7.90
CA ASN A 47 -6.68 21.46 7.82
C ASN A 47 -5.50 21.06 8.73
N ASN A 48 -5.54 19.90 9.40
CA ASN A 48 -4.52 19.43 10.33
C ASN A 48 -4.14 17.96 10.12
N LYS A 49 -2.90 17.63 10.52
CA LYS A 49 -2.43 16.25 10.65
C LYS A 49 -3.16 15.54 11.79
N LEU A 50 -3.59 14.31 11.55
CA LEU A 50 -4.21 13.46 12.56
C LEU A 50 -3.20 12.47 13.15
N SER A 51 -3.33 12.14 14.43
CA SER A 51 -2.55 11.04 15.01
C SER A 51 -3.00 9.70 14.43
N LYS A 52 -2.13 8.67 14.51
CA LYS A 52 -2.47 7.30 14.09
C LYS A 52 -3.76 6.78 14.75
N LYS A 53 -3.97 7.11 16.03
CA LYS A 53 -5.20 6.74 16.77
C LYS A 53 -6.44 7.38 16.13
N LYS A 54 -6.40 8.70 15.86
CA LYS A 54 -7.51 9.41 15.22
C LYS A 54 -7.78 8.92 13.79
N LEU A 55 -6.74 8.60 13.02
CA LEU A 55 -6.91 7.97 11.70
C LEU A 55 -7.61 6.60 11.83
N HIS A 56 -7.19 5.78 12.79
CA HIS A 56 -7.79 4.48 13.02
C HIS A 56 -9.27 4.62 13.39
N GLU A 57 -9.60 5.47 14.37
CA GLU A 57 -10.97 5.75 14.78
C GLU A 57 -11.85 6.25 13.62
N ALA A 58 -11.30 7.11 12.76
CA ALA A 58 -12.06 7.67 11.63
C ALA A 58 -12.30 6.68 10.49
N PHE A 59 -11.32 5.84 10.17
CA PHE A 59 -11.33 5.08 8.90
C PHE A 59 -11.43 3.56 9.06
N TYR A 60 -11.15 3.01 10.25
CA TYR A 60 -10.97 1.57 10.39
C TYR A 60 -12.22 0.77 9.98
N ASP A 61 -13.36 1.03 10.62
CA ASP A 61 -14.59 0.28 10.34
C ASP A 61 -15.08 0.47 8.91
N LYS A 62 -14.94 1.69 8.37
CA LYS A 62 -15.32 2.01 6.99
C LYS A 62 -14.52 1.17 6.00
N LEU A 63 -13.21 1.09 6.18
CA LEU A 63 -12.34 0.32 5.28
C LEU A 63 -12.48 -1.20 5.54
N ARG A 64 -12.70 -1.65 6.78
CA ARG A 64 -13.00 -3.06 7.08
C ARG A 64 -14.25 -3.55 6.37
N ARG A 65 -15.31 -2.73 6.29
CA ARG A 65 -16.54 -3.04 5.54
C ARG A 65 -16.33 -3.20 4.03
N LEU A 66 -15.30 -2.59 3.46
CA LEU A 66 -14.90 -2.81 2.06
C LEU A 66 -14.18 -4.15 1.85
N GLY A 67 -13.89 -4.90 2.91
CA GLY A 67 -13.23 -6.21 2.86
C GLY A 67 -11.71 -6.16 3.03
N PHE A 68 -11.14 -4.99 3.37
CA PHE A 68 -9.71 -4.87 3.64
C PHE A 68 -9.31 -5.55 4.94
N ARG A 69 -8.16 -6.23 4.97
CA ARG A 69 -7.53 -6.76 6.19
C ARG A 69 -7.08 -5.61 7.10
N ALA A 70 -6.98 -5.85 8.41
CA ALA A 70 -6.61 -4.81 9.38
C ALA A 70 -5.29 -4.09 9.04
N HIS A 71 -4.32 -4.83 8.51
CA HIS A 71 -3.05 -4.29 8.05
C HIS A 71 -3.19 -3.43 6.78
N HIS A 72 -3.97 -3.85 5.80
CA HIS A 72 -4.32 -2.99 4.65
C HIS A 72 -4.98 -1.68 5.09
N VAL A 73 -5.93 -1.76 6.03
CA VAL A 73 -6.62 -0.58 6.56
C VAL A 73 -5.63 0.42 7.14
N LYS A 74 -4.69 -0.05 7.97
CA LYS A 74 -3.59 0.76 8.51
C LYS A 74 -2.77 1.41 7.39
N GLU A 75 -2.33 0.63 6.41
CA GLU A 75 -1.50 1.15 5.32
C GLU A 75 -2.25 2.19 4.48
N ILE A 76 -3.54 2.00 4.22
CA ILE A 76 -4.36 2.93 3.43
C ILE A 76 -4.40 4.32 4.09
N TYR A 77 -4.79 4.42 5.37
CA TYR A 77 -4.93 5.73 6.00
C TYR A 77 -3.59 6.39 6.31
N MET A 78 -2.54 5.60 6.60
CA MET A 78 -1.19 6.14 6.80
C MET A 78 -0.61 6.66 5.49
N HIS A 79 -0.82 5.92 4.39
CA HIS A 79 -0.38 6.35 3.07
C HIS A 79 -1.13 7.60 2.60
N ALA A 80 -2.44 7.64 2.78
CA ALA A 80 -3.26 8.81 2.45
C ALA A 80 -2.81 10.06 3.21
N GLN A 81 -2.53 9.95 4.51
CA GLN A 81 -2.00 11.06 5.30
C GLN A 81 -0.66 11.55 4.76
N SER A 82 0.27 10.63 4.47
CA SER A 82 1.57 10.99 3.87
C SER A 82 1.41 11.71 2.52
N ILE A 83 0.48 11.28 1.66
CA ILE A 83 0.20 11.95 0.39
C ILE A 83 -0.32 13.38 0.61
N VAL A 84 -1.25 13.58 1.55
CA VAL A 84 -1.80 14.90 1.87
C VAL A 84 -0.73 15.82 2.46
N GLU A 85 0.11 15.30 3.36
CA GLU A 85 1.22 16.06 3.96
C GLU A 85 2.21 16.53 2.92
N SER A 86 2.68 15.65 2.03
CA SER A 86 3.60 16.02 0.95
C SER A 86 2.99 17.05 0.02
N ALA A 87 1.75 16.84 -0.43
CA ALA A 87 1.08 17.79 -1.32
C ALA A 87 0.89 19.18 -0.70
N ARG A 88 0.64 19.26 0.61
CA ARG A 88 0.52 20.55 1.32
C ARG A 88 1.88 21.22 1.50
N ALA A 89 2.92 20.46 1.82
CA ALA A 89 4.28 20.99 1.93
C ALA A 89 4.75 21.63 0.61
N ASP A 90 4.35 21.05 -0.52
CA ASP A 90 4.67 21.55 -1.85
C ASP A 90 3.71 22.67 -2.33
N SER A 91 2.86 23.22 -1.46
CA SER A 91 1.80 24.19 -1.82
C SER A 91 0.91 23.73 -2.98
N GLY A 92 0.73 22.42 -3.10
CA GLY A 92 0.02 21.77 -4.18
C GLY A 92 -1.50 21.78 -4.04
N ARG A 93 -2.17 21.23 -5.05
CA ARG A 93 -3.62 21.00 -5.05
C ARG A 93 -3.94 19.63 -4.45
N LYS A 94 -5.23 19.40 -4.14
CA LYS A 94 -5.71 18.11 -3.65
C LYS A 94 -5.24 16.97 -4.58
N PRO A 95 -4.52 15.96 -4.07
CA PRO A 95 -4.02 14.87 -4.89
C PRO A 95 -5.13 14.00 -5.49
N VAL A 96 -4.93 13.59 -6.74
CA VAL A 96 -5.78 12.62 -7.46
C VAL A 96 -4.93 11.43 -7.88
N LEU A 97 -5.22 10.26 -7.31
CA LEU A 97 -4.48 9.02 -7.56
C LEU A 97 -4.94 8.38 -8.87
N ARG A 98 -3.98 8.19 -9.79
CA ARG A 98 -4.21 7.56 -11.09
C ARG A 98 -3.60 6.17 -11.20
N ARG A 99 -2.47 5.93 -10.52
CA ARG A 99 -1.74 4.66 -10.57
C ARG A 99 -2.42 3.60 -9.71
N LEU A 100 -2.38 2.36 -10.21
CA LEU A 100 -2.79 1.17 -9.48
C LEU A 100 -1.59 0.64 -8.70
N SER A 101 -1.54 0.93 -7.41
CA SER A 101 -0.48 0.51 -6.51
C SER A 101 -1.02 0.31 -5.11
N ALA A 102 -0.45 -0.66 -4.38
CA ALA A 102 -0.78 -0.91 -2.98
C ALA A 102 0.49 -0.95 -2.14
N LYS A 103 0.43 -0.42 -0.91
CA LYS A 103 1.43 -0.68 0.12
C LYS A 103 1.00 -1.91 0.92
N MET A 104 1.89 -2.88 1.02
CA MET A 104 1.67 -4.14 1.69
C MET A 104 2.44 -4.16 3.02
N ASP A 105 1.76 -4.48 4.11
CA ASP A 105 2.40 -4.73 5.40
C ASP A 105 3.09 -6.12 5.38
N ARG A 106 4.10 -6.33 6.21
CA ARG A 106 4.83 -7.61 6.32
C ARG A 106 3.94 -8.82 6.59
N TYR A 107 2.75 -8.60 7.15
CA TYR A 107 1.77 -9.66 7.44
C TYR A 107 0.83 -9.98 6.25
N ASP A 108 0.90 -9.20 5.18
CA ASP A 108 0.04 -9.33 4.00
C ASP A 108 0.79 -9.90 2.77
N TYR A 109 2.06 -10.28 2.93
CA TYR A 109 2.79 -11.01 1.90
C TYR A 109 3.74 -12.06 2.50
N LYS A 110 4.15 -13.02 1.66
CA LYS A 110 5.22 -13.98 1.93
C LYS A 110 6.08 -14.12 0.69
N LEU A 111 7.38 -13.89 0.81
CA LEU A 111 8.36 -14.16 -0.24
C LEU A 111 9.01 -15.52 0.03
N ASP A 112 8.94 -16.40 -0.94
CA ASP A 112 9.62 -17.69 -0.97
C ASP A 112 10.78 -17.58 -1.96
N LEU A 113 12.02 -17.67 -1.46
CA LEU A 113 13.23 -17.50 -2.26
C LEU A 113 13.65 -18.77 -2.99
N ASP A 114 13.26 -19.95 -2.50
CA ASP A 114 13.57 -21.22 -3.15
C ASP A 114 12.78 -21.36 -4.46
N THR A 115 11.54 -20.86 -4.44
CA THR A 115 10.63 -20.87 -5.60
C THR A 115 10.55 -19.51 -6.31
N ILE A 116 11.21 -18.47 -5.79
CA ILE A 116 11.18 -17.10 -6.30
C ILE A 116 9.72 -16.60 -6.47
N THR A 117 8.88 -16.92 -5.49
CA THR A 117 7.43 -16.67 -5.53
C THR A 117 6.99 -15.74 -4.40
N LEU A 118 6.25 -14.70 -4.76
CA LEU A 118 5.62 -13.77 -3.84
C LEU A 118 4.13 -14.10 -3.71
N THR A 119 3.72 -14.55 -2.53
CA THR A 119 2.30 -14.72 -2.18
C THR A 119 1.79 -13.43 -1.56
N LEU A 120 0.71 -12.87 -2.11
CA LEU A 120 0.04 -11.67 -1.60
C LEU A 120 -1.33 -12.04 -1.03
N LYS A 121 -1.64 -11.50 0.15
CA LYS A 121 -2.97 -11.55 0.75
C LYS A 121 -3.74 -10.32 0.34
N LEU A 122 -4.84 -10.48 -0.37
CA LEU A 122 -5.66 -9.40 -0.93
C LEU A 122 -6.85 -9.07 0.00
N HIS A 123 -7.80 -8.28 -0.50
CA HIS A 123 -9.08 -8.06 0.16
C HIS A 123 -9.92 -9.35 0.19
N ARG A 124 -10.85 -9.46 1.15
CA ARG A 124 -11.73 -10.63 1.34
C ARG A 124 -11.00 -11.97 1.50
N ASN A 125 -9.76 -11.93 1.99
CA ASN A 125 -8.90 -13.09 2.21
C ASN A 125 -8.55 -13.90 0.96
N TYR A 126 -8.70 -13.31 -0.23
CA TYR A 126 -8.09 -13.91 -1.44
C TYR A 126 -6.57 -13.90 -1.32
N GLU A 127 -5.93 -14.90 -1.91
CA GLU A 127 -4.49 -14.96 -2.04
C GLU A 127 -4.12 -15.13 -3.52
N ILE A 128 -3.04 -14.47 -3.93
CA ILE A 128 -2.48 -14.63 -5.27
C ILE A 128 -0.98 -14.87 -5.16
N LYS A 129 -0.47 -15.74 -6.04
CA LYS A 129 0.96 -16.00 -6.18
C LYS A 129 1.49 -15.27 -7.40
N LEU A 130 2.62 -14.60 -7.23
CA LEU A 130 3.33 -13.91 -8.28
C LEU A 130 4.72 -14.52 -8.40
N LYS A 131 5.06 -15.04 -9.58
CA LYS A 131 6.42 -15.50 -9.86
C LYS A 131 7.29 -14.30 -10.18
N LEU A 132 8.33 -14.07 -9.39
CA LEU A 132 9.25 -12.96 -9.66
C LEU A 132 10.11 -13.31 -10.88
N LEU A 133 10.31 -12.32 -11.74
CA LEU A 133 11.21 -12.42 -12.87
C LEU A 133 12.60 -12.00 -12.38
N THR A 134 13.50 -12.97 -12.26
CA THR A 134 14.92 -12.67 -12.16
C THR A 134 15.38 -12.05 -13.49
N SER A 135 16.28 -11.07 -13.43
CA SER A 135 16.93 -10.61 -14.65
C SER A 135 17.58 -11.83 -15.28
N ARG A 136 17.25 -12.16 -16.54
CA ARG A 136 18.22 -12.88 -17.34
C ARG A 136 19.45 -11.99 -17.37
N GLU A 137 20.61 -12.54 -17.03
CA GLU A 137 21.88 -11.94 -17.41
C GLU A 137 21.79 -11.68 -18.92
N ASN A 138 21.96 -10.41 -19.30
CA ASN A 138 22.21 -10.05 -20.70
C ASN A 138 23.68 -10.29 -20.99
#